data_AF-A0A7C3CCS9-F1
#
_entry.id   AF-A0A7C3CCS9-F1
#
_cell.length_a   1.000
_cell.length_b   1.000
_cell.length_c   1.000
_cell.angle_alpha   90.00
_cell.angle_beta   90.00
_cell.angle_gamma   90.00
#
_symmetry.space_group_name_H-M   'P 1'
#
loop_
_entity.id
_entity.type
_entity.pdbx_description
1 polymer ?
#
loop_
_entity_poly.entity_id
_entity_poly.type
_entity_poly.pdbx_seq_one_letter_code
_entity_poly.pdbx_strand_id
1 'polypeptide(L)'
;AQVRVGGPGRRAVSGESWVGWGLKKSGLRARRLAERDGTGVLLLEDGFLRSFGLGVSGAPPLSLMIDGTGVHYDATRPSDLENTLRASRFAPEELETARRAMALIRREGISKYNIGLPPPEGAFPQDEKRVLVVDQTAGDLSLRHGLVKPQTFRDMLEAALEENPDATVWIRTHPDVLAGRRKGMLPAVDISRIRIMPANWHPADVLKRFHRVYTATSLLGMEALIAGVPVRCFGLPFYAGWGLTEDVLTCSRRGVRRTLEELFAAAYLRHARYLDPRTGRRSDIFAVLRHLAALRRERAFWARAGSEEWSGRVFVFGFRLWKHAQTAPFFGEETEVRFVRSLRHARRAGLCARDRLAVWGMRDPPELAEEAKTLGLKTVRVEDGFLRSVGLGTDFVPPWSLVFDDMGIYFDARTTSRLERLLAETEFTPALLEAAVRLRRRIVELDLTKYNLEPAGENADFRVAANDRPVILVPGQVETDAAIRCGCGAVRTNAGLLRRVRAARPDAFIVWKPHPDVLAGNRAGNAEAVKLADHVETRYGISACIRACD
;
A
#
# COMPACT_ATOMS: atom_id res chain seq x y z
N ALA A 1 14.48 21.32 15.20
CA ALA A 1 15.91 21.23 15.56
C ALA A 1 16.75 21.34 14.29
N GLN A 2 17.85 22.09 14.31
CA GLN A 2 18.79 22.14 13.19
C GLN A 2 19.81 20.99 13.35
N VAL A 3 20.00 20.19 12.30
CA VAL A 3 21.05 19.16 12.27
C VAL A 3 22.28 19.77 11.58
N ARG A 4 23.46 19.65 12.20
CA ARG A 4 24.72 20.16 11.67
C ARG A 4 25.72 19.02 11.54
N VAL A 5 26.42 18.95 10.41
CA VAL A 5 27.52 17.98 10.24
C VAL A 5 28.76 18.56 10.93
N GLY A 6 29.33 17.79 11.87
CA GLY A 6 30.54 18.19 12.59
C GLY A 6 31.81 17.73 11.88
N GLY A 7 32.69 18.66 11.54
CA GLY A 7 34.05 18.36 11.06
C GLY A 7 35.01 17.94 12.19
N PRO A 8 36.24 17.52 11.85
CA PRO A 8 37.29 17.26 12.84
C PRO A 8 37.50 18.46 13.78
N GLY A 9 37.69 18.21 15.08
CA GLY A 9 37.95 19.24 16.09
C GLY A 9 36.71 19.95 16.67
N ARG A 10 35.53 19.80 16.05
CA ARG A 10 34.29 20.40 16.57
C ARG A 10 33.92 19.85 17.96
N ARG A 11 33.45 20.72 18.83
CA ARG A 11 32.84 20.40 20.14
C ARG A 11 31.37 20.79 20.12
N ALA A 12 30.52 19.96 20.72
CA ALA A 12 29.15 20.34 21.02
C ALA A 12 29.13 21.27 22.24
N VAL A 13 28.28 22.28 22.23
CA VAL A 13 28.07 23.19 23.38
C VAL A 13 26.83 22.80 24.18
N SER A 14 26.62 23.46 25.33
CA SER A 14 25.41 23.25 26.14
C SER A 14 24.13 23.37 25.30
N GLY A 15 23.22 22.41 25.44
CA GLY A 15 21.99 22.31 24.66
C GLY A 15 22.12 21.60 23.30
N GLU A 16 23.34 21.28 22.85
CA GLU A 16 23.56 20.44 21.67
C GLU A 16 23.70 18.94 22.06
N SER A 17 23.54 18.05 21.09
CA SER A 17 23.74 16.61 21.28
C SER A 17 24.46 16.00 20.09
N TRP A 18 25.36 15.07 20.36
CA TRP A 18 26.00 14.28 19.32
C TRP A 18 25.04 13.21 18.81
N VAL A 19 24.91 13.10 17.48
CA VAL A 19 24.01 12.13 16.85
C VAL A 19 24.81 11.02 16.18
N GLY A 20 24.41 9.77 16.38
CA GLY A 20 25.01 8.62 15.71
C GLY A 20 23.99 7.52 15.44
N TRP A 21 24.38 6.49 14.69
CA TRP A 21 23.47 5.39 14.33
C TRP A 21 23.70 4.18 15.25
N GLY A 22 22.70 3.89 16.08
CA GLY A 22 22.68 2.76 17.00
C GLY A 22 23.97 2.57 17.78
N LEU A 23 24.43 1.32 17.87
CA LEU A 23 25.75 0.96 18.42
C LEU A 23 26.79 0.66 17.33
N LYS A 24 26.59 1.19 16.13
CA LYS A 24 27.58 1.14 15.05
C LYS A 24 28.74 2.11 15.38
N LYS A 25 29.78 2.10 14.55
CA LYS A 25 30.96 2.99 14.70
C LYS A 25 30.57 4.46 14.90
N SER A 26 29.55 4.95 14.19
CA SER A 26 29.06 6.33 14.33
C SER A 26 28.40 6.60 15.69
N GLY A 27 27.56 5.69 16.18
CA GLY A 27 26.94 5.79 17.50
C GLY A 27 27.95 5.71 18.66
N LEU A 28 28.90 4.77 18.58
CA LEU A 28 29.99 4.66 19.56
C LEU A 28 30.88 5.91 19.55
N ARG A 29 31.12 6.50 18.37
CA ARG A 29 31.83 7.79 18.27
C ARG A 29 31.01 8.92 18.88
N ALA A 30 29.72 9.01 18.60
CA ALA A 30 28.84 10.04 19.17
C ALA A 30 28.83 9.98 20.70
N ARG A 31 28.75 8.78 21.30
CA ARG A 31 28.85 8.61 22.76
C ARG A 31 30.16 9.13 23.33
N ARG A 32 31.30 8.72 22.75
CA ARG A 32 32.62 9.19 23.20
C ARG A 32 32.78 10.71 23.08
N LEU A 33 32.22 11.31 22.03
CA LEU A 33 32.25 12.76 21.84
C LEU A 33 31.32 13.48 22.83
N ALA A 34 30.15 12.93 23.12
CA ALA A 34 29.23 13.44 24.13
C ALA A 34 29.83 13.41 25.53
N GLU A 35 30.48 12.29 25.90
CA GLU A 35 31.24 12.17 27.15
C GLU A 35 32.39 13.19 27.23
N ARG A 36 33.18 13.31 26.16
CA ARG A 36 34.28 14.30 26.07
C ARG A 36 33.80 15.73 26.24
N ASP A 37 32.65 16.06 25.65
CA ASP A 37 32.12 17.43 25.61
C ASP A 37 31.17 17.74 26.77
N GLY A 38 30.80 16.76 27.60
CA GLY A 38 29.80 16.92 28.66
C GLY A 38 28.40 17.25 28.13
N THR A 39 28.02 16.69 26.98
CA THR A 39 26.75 16.96 26.28
C THR A 39 25.88 15.70 26.13
N GLY A 40 24.67 15.85 25.60
CA GLY A 40 23.78 14.73 25.31
C GLY A 40 24.21 13.92 24.08
N VAL A 41 23.69 12.70 23.98
CA VAL A 41 23.82 11.84 22.78
C VAL A 41 22.43 11.43 22.29
N LEU A 42 22.27 11.33 20.98
CA LEU A 42 21.08 10.75 20.35
C LEU A 42 21.52 9.61 19.42
N LEU A 43 21.02 8.42 19.68
CA LEU A 43 21.25 7.23 18.87
C LEU A 43 20.03 6.96 18.00
N LEU A 44 20.23 7.01 16.69
CA LEU A 44 19.20 6.78 15.70
C LEU A 44 19.16 5.30 15.29
N GLU A 45 17.97 4.79 15.09
CA GLU A 45 17.73 3.53 14.39
C GLU A 45 16.53 3.64 13.44
N ASP A 46 16.47 2.71 12.48
CA ASP A 46 15.28 2.55 11.65
C ASP A 46 14.07 2.22 12.53
N GLY A 47 12.94 2.90 12.32
CA GLY A 47 11.71 2.56 13.01
C GLY A 47 11.18 1.17 12.63
N PHE A 48 10.27 0.64 13.44
CA PHE A 48 9.73 -0.71 13.24
C PHE A 48 8.83 -0.83 12.00
N LEU A 49 8.32 0.29 11.48
CA LEU A 49 7.65 0.40 10.17
C LEU A 49 8.52 1.26 9.27
N ARG A 50 9.51 0.64 8.64
CA ARG A 50 10.59 1.37 8.00
C ARG A 50 10.20 1.87 6.62
N SER A 51 9.78 0.99 5.73
CA SER A 51 9.71 1.33 4.30
C SER A 51 8.92 0.29 3.52
N PHE A 52 8.60 0.61 2.26
CA PHE A 52 8.41 -0.38 1.22
C PHE A 52 9.76 -0.57 0.52
N GLY A 53 10.36 -1.76 0.59
CA GLY A 53 11.73 -1.98 0.14
C GLY A 53 12.75 -2.05 1.28
N LEU A 54 13.96 -2.54 0.97
CA LEU A 54 15.07 -2.64 1.92
C LEU A 54 15.92 -1.37 1.92
N GLY A 55 16.47 -1.03 3.09
CA GLY A 55 17.40 0.10 3.20
C GLY A 55 18.69 -0.08 2.40
N VAL A 56 19.18 -1.32 2.30
CA VAL A 56 20.36 -1.64 1.48
C VAL A 56 20.10 -1.47 -0.03
N SER A 57 18.82 -1.42 -0.43
CA SER A 57 18.40 -1.17 -1.81
C SER A 57 18.06 0.31 -2.06
N GLY A 58 18.35 1.20 -1.10
CA GLY A 58 18.10 2.64 -1.23
C GLY A 58 16.71 3.10 -0.78
N ALA A 59 15.83 2.21 -0.32
CA ALA A 59 14.50 2.60 0.15
C ALA A 59 14.60 3.54 1.37
N PRO A 60 14.02 4.75 1.33
CA PRO A 60 14.11 5.71 2.41
C PRO A 60 13.30 5.27 3.64
N PRO A 61 13.75 5.58 4.87
CA PRO A 61 12.97 5.28 6.07
C PRO A 61 11.81 6.27 6.23
N LEU A 62 10.60 5.75 6.39
CA LEU A 62 9.37 6.46 6.75
C LEU A 62 9.22 6.65 8.26
N SER A 63 10.02 5.92 9.05
CA SER A 63 10.11 6.11 10.48
C SER A 63 11.50 5.90 11.04
N LEU A 64 11.79 6.61 12.13
CA LEU A 64 13.04 6.52 12.89
C LEU A 64 12.76 6.45 14.39
N MET A 65 13.61 5.74 15.11
CA MET A 65 13.71 5.81 16.57
C MET A 65 14.87 6.71 16.95
N ILE A 66 14.72 7.43 18.07
CA ILE A 66 15.74 8.35 18.59
C ILE A 66 15.84 8.08 20.09
N ASP A 67 16.93 7.44 20.51
CA ASP A 67 17.19 7.10 21.90
C ASP A 67 18.30 8.01 22.49
N GLY A 68 18.07 8.55 23.69
CA GLY A 68 19.05 9.30 24.48
C GLY A 68 19.80 8.45 25.52
N THR A 69 19.17 7.42 26.08
CA THR A 69 19.78 6.57 27.13
C THR A 69 20.54 5.38 26.54
N GLY A 70 19.92 4.66 25.61
CA GLY A 70 20.36 3.34 25.17
C GLY A 70 20.01 3.08 23.71
N VAL A 71 19.75 1.83 23.36
CA VAL A 71 19.04 1.46 22.13
C VAL A 71 18.12 0.29 22.46
N HIS A 72 16.95 0.22 21.84
CA HIS A 72 15.92 -0.78 22.14
C HIS A 72 16.40 -2.24 22.12
N TYR A 73 17.37 -2.59 21.27
CA TYR A 73 17.90 -3.95 21.16
C TYR A 73 19.02 -4.28 22.18
N ASP A 74 19.44 -3.33 23.02
CA ASP A 74 20.51 -3.54 24.01
C ASP A 74 19.98 -3.87 25.39
N ALA A 75 19.95 -5.16 25.72
CA ALA A 75 19.52 -5.67 27.02
C ALA A 75 20.58 -5.49 28.12
N THR A 76 21.82 -5.11 27.79
CA THR A 76 22.88 -4.93 28.80
C THR A 76 22.70 -3.68 29.65
N ARG A 77 21.89 -2.72 29.19
CA ARG A 77 21.62 -1.43 29.86
C ARG A 77 20.19 -0.96 29.57
N PRO A 78 19.65 0.01 30.31
CA PRO A 78 18.36 0.61 29.99
C PRO A 78 18.36 1.32 28.61
N SER A 79 17.17 1.41 28.01
CA SER A 79 16.87 2.24 26.83
C SER A 79 15.69 3.16 27.12
N ASP A 80 15.43 4.17 26.28
CA ASP A 80 14.27 5.05 26.49
C ASP A 80 12.97 4.27 26.35
N LEU A 81 12.93 3.28 25.46
CA LEU A 81 11.80 2.37 25.32
C LEU A 81 11.61 1.50 26.57
N GLU A 82 12.68 0.90 27.12
CA GLU A 82 12.61 0.13 28.37
C GLU A 82 12.11 1.02 29.52
N ASN A 83 12.63 2.25 29.63
CA ASN A 83 12.20 3.19 30.65
C ASN A 83 10.72 3.58 30.50
N THR A 84 10.27 3.81 29.26
CA THR A 84 8.87 4.08 28.94
C THR A 84 7.98 2.92 29.38
N LEU A 85 8.36 1.68 29.04
CA LEU A 85 7.62 0.48 29.43
C LEU A 85 7.65 0.21 30.94
N ARG A 86 8.67 0.65 31.67
CA ARG A 86 8.69 0.51 33.14
C ARG A 86 7.79 1.53 33.83
N ALA A 87 7.88 2.80 33.43
CA ALA A 87 7.33 3.90 34.22
C ALA A 87 5.95 4.39 33.76
N SER A 88 5.55 4.10 32.52
CA SER A 88 4.35 4.71 31.93
C SER A 88 3.04 4.11 32.41
N ARG A 89 2.03 4.97 32.50
CA ARG A 89 0.62 4.60 32.37
C ARG A 89 0.14 4.95 30.96
N PHE A 90 -0.83 4.20 30.46
CA PHE A 90 -1.39 4.35 29.12
C PHE A 90 -2.87 4.69 29.24
N ALA A 91 -3.30 5.77 28.59
CA ALA A 91 -4.69 6.21 28.62
C ALA A 91 -5.56 5.31 27.73
N PRO A 92 -6.86 5.12 28.05
CA PRO A 92 -7.76 4.29 27.23
C PRO A 92 -7.78 4.67 25.75
N GLU A 93 -7.71 5.96 25.42
CA GLU A 93 -7.72 6.48 24.05
C GLU A 93 -6.44 6.12 23.28
N GLU A 94 -5.30 6.10 23.98
CA GLU A 94 -4.02 5.69 23.41
C GLU A 94 -4.00 4.18 23.15
N LEU A 95 -4.54 3.38 24.08
CA LEU A 95 -4.68 1.94 23.88
C LEU A 95 -5.64 1.63 22.74
N GLU A 96 -6.71 2.41 22.58
CA GLU A 96 -7.62 2.27 21.43
C GLU A 96 -6.93 2.64 20.11
N THR A 97 -6.09 3.67 20.13
CA THR A 97 -5.23 4.02 18.99
C THR A 97 -4.27 2.88 18.64
N ALA A 98 -3.67 2.24 19.64
CA ALA A 98 -2.82 1.06 19.45
C ALA A 98 -3.60 -0.11 18.83
N ARG A 99 -4.80 -0.43 19.34
CA ARG A 99 -5.67 -1.49 18.77
C ARG A 99 -6.01 -1.23 17.31
N ARG A 100 -6.41 0.00 16.97
CA ARG A 100 -6.71 0.38 15.58
C ARG A 100 -5.50 0.24 14.66
N ALA A 101 -4.32 0.65 15.10
CA ALA A 101 -3.08 0.52 14.34
C ALA A 101 -2.68 -0.96 14.16
N MET A 102 -2.73 -1.77 15.22
CA MET A 102 -2.48 -3.22 15.14
C MET A 102 -3.48 -3.93 14.22
N ALA A 103 -4.77 -3.60 14.30
CA ALA A 103 -5.79 -4.15 13.42
C ALA A 103 -5.52 -3.82 11.94
N LEU A 104 -5.09 -2.58 11.65
CA LEU A 104 -4.67 -2.18 10.31
C LEU A 104 -3.42 -2.95 9.85
N ILE A 105 -2.42 -3.12 10.72
CA ILE A 105 -1.22 -3.92 10.43
C ILE A 105 -1.59 -5.37 10.09
N ARG A 106 -2.44 -6.02 10.90
CA ARG A 106 -2.89 -7.41 10.68
C ARG A 106 -3.65 -7.55 9.37
N ARG A 107 -4.64 -6.66 9.14
CA ARG A 107 -5.53 -6.73 7.98
C ARG A 107 -4.76 -6.53 6.67
N GLU A 108 -3.89 -5.54 6.61
CA GLU A 108 -3.13 -5.21 5.40
C GLU A 108 -1.84 -6.03 5.29
N GLY A 109 -1.49 -6.80 6.32
CA GLY A 109 -0.27 -7.57 6.42
C GLY A 109 0.98 -6.70 6.36
N ILE A 110 1.02 -5.59 7.11
CA ILE A 110 2.16 -4.67 7.12
C ILE A 110 3.31 -5.23 7.98
N SER A 111 4.54 -5.00 7.55
CA SER A 111 5.78 -5.42 8.23
C SER A 111 6.82 -4.29 8.20
N LYS A 112 8.04 -4.51 8.70
CA LYS A 112 9.11 -3.50 8.66
C LYS A 112 9.46 -3.02 7.26
N TYR A 113 9.60 -3.93 6.30
CA TYR A 113 10.07 -3.62 4.95
C TYR A 113 9.02 -3.81 3.86
N ASN A 114 7.90 -4.46 4.18
CA ASN A 114 6.75 -4.65 3.27
C ASN A 114 7.10 -5.28 1.92
N ILE A 115 8.20 -6.04 1.89
CA ILE A 115 8.69 -6.78 0.71
C ILE A 115 8.36 -8.26 0.80
N GLY A 116 8.29 -8.89 -0.36
CA GLY A 116 7.95 -10.30 -0.50
C GLY A 116 6.51 -10.45 -0.99
N LEU A 117 6.30 -11.52 -1.75
CA LEU A 117 4.97 -11.93 -2.19
C LEU A 117 4.37 -12.86 -1.13
N PRO A 118 3.03 -13.03 -1.12
CA PRO A 118 2.41 -14.13 -0.40
C PRO A 118 3.04 -15.48 -0.83
N PRO A 119 3.07 -16.47 0.07
CA PRO A 119 3.40 -17.84 -0.33
C PRO A 119 2.42 -18.32 -1.41
N PRO A 120 2.88 -19.08 -2.43
CA PRO A 120 1.99 -19.61 -3.46
C PRO A 120 0.98 -20.61 -2.86
N GLU A 121 -0.07 -20.91 -3.61
CA GLU A 121 -1.06 -21.90 -3.20
C GLU A 121 -0.41 -23.28 -3.04
N GLY A 122 -0.78 -24.02 -2.00
CA GLY A 122 -0.16 -25.32 -1.69
C GLY A 122 1.26 -25.26 -1.12
N ALA A 123 1.85 -24.07 -0.91
CA ALA A 123 3.18 -23.92 -0.30
C ALA A 123 3.31 -24.58 1.08
N PHE A 124 2.19 -24.66 1.80
CA PHE A 124 2.07 -25.33 3.09
C PHE A 124 1.02 -26.44 2.99
N PRO A 125 1.37 -27.72 3.26
CA PRO A 125 0.40 -28.81 3.30
C PRO A 125 -0.75 -28.55 4.27
N GLN A 126 -2.00 -28.83 3.86
CA GLN A 126 -3.21 -28.36 4.56
C GLN A 126 -3.28 -28.83 6.03
N ASP A 127 -2.94 -30.10 6.30
CA ASP A 127 -3.08 -30.73 7.63
C ASP A 127 -1.77 -30.76 8.46
N GLU A 128 -0.73 -30.08 8.00
CA GLU A 128 0.57 -30.07 8.69
C GLU A 128 0.57 -29.11 9.88
N LYS A 129 0.92 -29.60 11.08
CA LYS A 129 1.28 -28.74 12.21
C LYS A 129 2.66 -28.13 11.93
N ARG A 130 2.77 -26.80 12.06
CA ARG A 130 3.99 -26.07 11.69
C ARG A 130 4.45 -25.08 12.75
N VAL A 131 5.73 -25.16 13.13
CA VAL A 131 6.41 -24.12 13.93
C VAL A 131 7.47 -23.41 13.10
N LEU A 132 7.69 -22.14 13.41
CA LEU A 132 8.66 -21.29 12.71
C LEU A 132 9.88 -21.04 13.58
N VAL A 133 11.07 -21.35 13.08
CA VAL A 133 12.35 -20.97 13.67
C VAL A 133 12.95 -19.85 12.83
N VAL A 134 13.26 -18.72 13.46
CA VAL A 134 13.74 -17.52 12.78
C VAL A 134 15.26 -17.45 12.86
N ASP A 135 15.93 -17.56 11.71
CA ASP A 135 17.37 -17.31 11.60
C ASP A 135 17.67 -15.79 11.57
N GLN A 136 18.90 -15.42 11.90
CA GLN A 136 19.40 -14.05 11.77
C GLN A 136 20.79 -14.04 11.15
N THR A 137 21.15 -12.91 10.52
CA THR A 137 22.47 -12.77 9.90
C THR A 137 23.55 -12.61 10.96
N ALA A 138 24.66 -13.34 10.81
CA ALA A 138 25.84 -13.15 11.66
C ALA A 138 26.30 -11.68 11.65
N GLY A 139 26.68 -11.16 12.82
CA GLY A 139 27.11 -9.77 12.99
C GLY A 139 25.97 -8.76 13.23
N ASP A 140 24.70 -9.21 13.27
CA ASP A 140 23.59 -8.39 13.77
C ASP A 140 23.87 -7.98 15.23
N LEU A 141 23.90 -6.66 15.49
CA LEU A 141 24.19 -6.12 16.81
C LEU A 141 23.14 -6.53 17.85
N SER A 142 21.90 -6.78 17.44
CA SER A 142 20.86 -7.25 18.34
C SER A 142 21.18 -8.62 18.94
N LEU A 143 21.96 -9.47 18.28
CA LEU A 143 22.36 -10.76 18.82
C LEU A 143 23.28 -10.58 20.03
N ARG A 144 24.40 -9.86 19.83
CA ARG A 144 25.36 -9.60 20.91
C ARG A 144 24.72 -8.86 22.08
N HIS A 145 23.93 -7.84 21.77
CA HIS A 145 23.34 -6.95 22.77
C HIS A 145 22.04 -7.50 23.39
N GLY A 146 21.41 -8.49 22.75
CA GLY A 146 20.32 -9.29 23.32
C GLY A 146 20.79 -10.56 24.03
N LEU A 147 22.07 -10.62 24.42
CA LEU A 147 22.69 -11.72 25.18
C LEU A 147 22.69 -13.08 24.47
N VAL A 148 22.63 -13.09 23.14
CA VAL A 148 22.65 -14.32 22.33
C VAL A 148 24.08 -14.86 22.26
N LYS A 149 24.24 -16.15 22.54
CA LYS A 149 25.50 -16.89 22.39
C LYS A 149 25.48 -17.69 21.08
N PRO A 150 26.63 -18.12 20.53
CA PRO A 150 26.64 -18.96 19.34
C PRO A 150 25.82 -20.26 19.48
N GLN A 151 25.82 -20.86 20.68
CA GLN A 151 25.07 -22.07 20.99
C GLN A 151 23.54 -21.87 20.96
N THR A 152 23.07 -20.65 21.21
CA THR A 152 21.65 -20.31 21.33
C THR A 152 20.81 -20.73 20.12
N PHE A 153 21.36 -20.67 18.91
CA PHE A 153 20.63 -21.07 17.70
C PHE A 153 20.48 -22.59 17.56
N ARG A 154 21.44 -23.37 18.08
CA ARG A 154 21.30 -24.83 18.17
C ARG A 154 20.24 -25.19 19.19
N ASP A 155 20.34 -24.63 20.40
CA ASP A 155 19.37 -24.86 21.48
C ASP A 155 17.95 -24.47 21.06
N MET A 156 17.81 -23.37 20.32
CA MET A 156 16.52 -22.91 19.77
C MET A 156 15.91 -23.90 18.79
N LEU A 157 16.73 -24.50 17.93
CA LEU A 157 16.27 -25.49 16.95
C LEU A 157 15.93 -26.83 17.62
N GLU A 158 16.76 -27.28 18.56
CA GLU A 158 16.54 -28.48 19.36
C GLU A 158 15.24 -28.37 20.16
N ALA A 159 15.05 -27.26 20.88
CA ALA A 159 13.80 -26.99 21.60
C ALA A 159 12.56 -26.98 20.69
N ALA A 160 12.67 -26.41 19.49
CA ALA A 160 11.57 -26.43 18.53
C ALA A 160 11.21 -27.85 18.07
N LEU A 161 12.21 -28.73 17.92
CA LEU A 161 12.01 -30.12 17.53
C LEU A 161 11.46 -30.99 18.66
N GLU A 162 11.92 -30.76 19.90
CA GLU A 162 11.53 -31.51 21.10
C GLU A 162 10.13 -31.15 21.59
N GLU A 163 9.79 -29.87 21.62
CA GLU A 163 8.49 -29.38 22.11
C GLU A 163 7.35 -29.64 21.13
N ASN A 164 7.68 -29.92 19.87
CA ASN A 164 6.70 -30.12 18.80
C ASN A 164 7.02 -31.42 18.02
N PRO A 165 6.86 -32.60 18.65
CA PRO A 165 7.22 -33.88 18.04
C PRO A 165 6.44 -34.16 16.74
N ASP A 166 5.18 -33.71 16.68
CA ASP A 166 4.26 -33.93 15.55
C ASP A 166 4.22 -32.75 14.55
N ALA A 167 5.10 -31.75 14.71
CA ALA A 167 5.13 -30.59 13.82
C ALA A 167 6.36 -30.60 12.91
N THR A 168 6.17 -30.04 11.71
CA THR A 168 7.28 -29.67 10.84
C THR A 168 7.88 -28.34 11.32
N VAL A 169 9.20 -28.33 11.44
CA VAL A 169 9.97 -27.14 11.81
C VAL A 169 10.39 -26.42 10.54
N TRP A 170 9.81 -25.24 10.31
CA TRP A 170 10.22 -24.39 9.19
C TRP A 170 11.27 -23.38 9.64
N ILE A 171 12.34 -23.25 8.88
CA ILE A 171 13.38 -22.27 9.11
C ILE A 171 13.18 -21.10 8.14
N ARG A 172 13.06 -19.89 8.70
CA ARG A 172 13.12 -18.65 7.93
C ARG A 172 14.53 -18.09 7.97
N THR A 173 15.24 -18.24 6.85
CA THR A 173 16.57 -17.70 6.65
C THR A 173 16.54 -16.38 5.90
N HIS A 174 17.44 -15.45 6.22
CA HIS A 174 17.57 -14.20 5.46
C HIS A 174 17.96 -14.48 4.00
N PRO A 175 17.37 -13.80 2.99
CA PRO A 175 17.64 -14.09 1.58
C PRO A 175 19.12 -13.99 1.17
N ASP A 176 19.86 -13.03 1.73
CA ASP A 176 21.31 -12.94 1.49
C ASP A 176 22.10 -14.14 2.02
N VAL A 177 21.59 -14.84 3.03
CA VAL A 177 22.23 -16.08 3.52
C VAL A 177 21.95 -17.22 2.55
N LEU A 178 20.71 -17.35 2.07
CA LEU A 178 20.35 -18.33 1.03
C LEU A 178 21.13 -18.11 -0.27
N ALA A 179 21.40 -16.85 -0.62
CA ALA A 179 22.22 -16.47 -1.77
C ALA A 179 23.74 -16.55 -1.53
N GLY A 180 24.20 -17.04 -0.36
CA GLY A 180 25.61 -17.16 -0.01
C GLY A 180 26.35 -15.82 0.23
N ARG A 181 25.64 -14.68 0.21
CA ARG A 181 26.21 -13.33 0.44
C ARG A 181 26.47 -13.02 1.92
N ARG A 182 25.82 -13.75 2.83
CA ARG A 182 26.00 -13.66 4.28
C ARG A 182 25.99 -15.04 4.91
N LYS A 183 26.46 -15.14 6.15
CA LYS A 183 26.39 -16.35 6.98
C LYS A 183 25.19 -16.27 7.95
N GLY A 184 24.36 -17.30 7.97
CA GLY A 184 23.29 -17.50 8.98
C GLY A 184 23.86 -18.04 10.28
N MET A 185 23.03 -18.05 11.34
CA MET A 185 23.45 -18.54 12.66
C MET A 185 23.00 -19.98 12.94
N LEU A 186 21.94 -20.45 12.28
CA LEU A 186 21.48 -21.84 12.41
C LEU A 186 22.48 -22.83 11.77
N PRO A 187 22.71 -23.99 12.41
CA PRO A 187 23.52 -25.06 11.82
C PRO A 187 22.83 -25.67 10.58
N ALA A 188 23.62 -26.25 9.68
CA ALA A 188 23.09 -27.17 8.68
C ALA A 188 22.63 -28.45 9.39
N VAL A 189 21.39 -28.85 9.18
CA VAL A 189 20.83 -30.06 9.80
C VAL A 189 20.00 -30.78 8.76
N ASP A 190 20.34 -32.05 8.52
CA ASP A 190 19.64 -32.92 7.60
C ASP A 190 18.71 -33.84 8.40
N ILE A 191 17.52 -33.31 8.72
CA ILE A 191 16.48 -34.03 9.43
C ILE A 191 15.20 -33.92 8.60
N SER A 192 14.52 -35.04 8.37
CA SER A 192 13.29 -35.14 7.57
C SER A 192 12.16 -34.19 7.99
N ARG A 193 12.17 -33.68 9.23
CA ARG A 193 11.18 -32.76 9.80
C ARG A 193 11.53 -31.27 9.67
N ILE A 194 12.70 -30.94 9.12
CA ILE A 194 13.15 -29.55 8.94
C ILE A 194 12.90 -29.12 7.49
N ARG A 195 12.24 -27.99 7.31
CA ARG A 195 12.04 -27.36 5.99
C ARG A 195 12.65 -25.97 5.98
N ILE A 196 13.53 -25.70 5.02
CA ILE A 196 14.05 -24.34 4.80
C ILE A 196 13.08 -23.60 3.89
N MET A 197 12.64 -22.42 4.30
CA MET A 197 11.75 -21.61 3.47
C MET A 197 12.49 -21.14 2.21
N PRO A 198 12.01 -21.48 1.01
CA PRO A 198 12.79 -21.36 -0.23
C PRO A 198 12.90 -19.92 -0.74
N ALA A 199 12.01 -19.04 -0.29
CA ALA A 199 11.89 -17.68 -0.80
C ALA A 199 11.59 -16.68 0.31
N ASN A 200 11.79 -15.39 0.01
CA ASN A 200 11.42 -14.30 0.88
C ASN A 200 9.91 -14.01 0.83
N TRP A 201 9.09 -14.95 1.30
CA TRP A 201 7.66 -14.72 1.44
C TRP A 201 7.38 -13.66 2.48
N HIS A 202 6.32 -12.88 2.27
CA HIS A 202 6.01 -11.76 3.14
C HIS A 202 5.74 -12.21 4.59
N PRO A 203 6.38 -11.60 5.61
CA PRO A 203 6.26 -12.01 7.02
C PRO A 203 4.83 -12.22 7.51
N ALA A 204 3.95 -11.24 7.28
CA ALA A 204 2.57 -11.31 7.75
C ALA A 204 1.75 -12.43 7.08
N ASP A 205 2.10 -12.82 5.86
CA ASP A 205 1.40 -13.88 5.11
C ASP A 205 1.93 -15.28 5.50
N VAL A 206 3.21 -15.33 5.93
CA VAL A 206 3.83 -16.52 6.53
C VAL A 206 3.29 -16.77 7.93
N LEU A 207 3.34 -15.78 8.83
CA LEU A 207 3.01 -15.95 10.26
C LEU A 207 1.62 -16.54 10.50
N LYS A 208 0.63 -16.21 9.66
CA LYS A 208 -0.74 -16.76 9.71
C LYS A 208 -0.82 -18.28 9.53
N ARG A 209 0.26 -18.93 9.07
CA ARG A 209 0.34 -20.37 8.79
C ARG A 209 1.03 -21.17 9.90
N PHE A 210 1.54 -20.50 10.93
CA PHE A 210 2.31 -21.10 12.02
C PHE A 210 1.60 -20.93 13.35
N HIS A 211 1.67 -21.95 14.21
CA HIS A 211 1.06 -21.92 15.53
C HIS A 211 2.03 -21.46 16.62
N ARG A 212 3.33 -21.37 16.33
CA ARG A 212 4.36 -20.91 17.26
C ARG A 212 5.60 -20.40 16.53
N VAL A 213 6.26 -19.40 17.11
CA VAL A 213 7.52 -18.81 16.60
C VAL A 213 8.61 -18.92 17.64
N TYR A 214 9.76 -19.43 17.23
CA TYR A 214 11.01 -19.49 17.99
C TYR A 214 11.97 -18.45 17.42
N THR A 215 12.46 -17.55 18.26
CA THR A 215 13.36 -16.49 17.82
C THR A 215 14.42 -16.15 18.86
N ALA A 216 15.59 -15.71 18.41
CA ALA A 216 16.59 -15.11 19.29
C ALA A 216 16.19 -13.66 19.60
N THR A 217 16.41 -12.72 18.68
CA THR A 217 16.15 -11.28 18.89
C THR A 217 15.47 -10.60 17.71
N SER A 218 15.00 -11.35 16.72
CA SER A 218 14.45 -10.81 15.48
C SER A 218 13.20 -9.97 15.73
N LEU A 219 13.02 -8.88 15.00
CA LEU A 219 11.77 -8.11 15.03
C LEU A 219 10.56 -8.98 14.63
N LEU A 220 10.78 -10.06 13.88
CA LEU A 220 9.72 -10.99 13.47
C LEU A 220 8.99 -11.60 14.68
N GLY A 221 9.63 -11.71 15.85
CA GLY A 221 8.93 -12.10 17.08
C GLY A 221 7.91 -11.06 17.56
N MET A 222 8.21 -9.77 17.47
CA MET A 222 7.20 -8.72 17.71
C MET A 222 6.06 -8.80 16.70
N GLU A 223 6.39 -9.02 15.42
CA GLU A 223 5.38 -9.17 14.36
C GLU A 223 4.50 -10.41 14.58
N ALA A 224 5.04 -11.49 15.13
CA ALA A 224 4.32 -12.69 15.54
C ALA A 224 3.37 -12.42 16.72
N LEU A 225 3.81 -11.67 17.75
CA LEU A 225 2.93 -11.21 18.83
C LEU A 225 1.79 -10.36 18.27
N ILE A 226 2.10 -9.41 17.37
CA ILE A 226 1.07 -8.63 16.68
C ILE A 226 0.16 -9.56 15.90
N ALA A 227 0.64 -10.61 15.23
CA ALA A 227 -0.21 -11.57 14.52
C ALA A 227 -1.04 -12.49 15.43
N GLY A 228 -0.82 -12.46 16.75
CA GLY A 228 -1.46 -13.37 17.71
C GLY A 228 -0.85 -14.77 17.75
N VAL A 229 0.39 -14.92 17.27
CA VAL A 229 1.12 -16.19 17.28
C VAL A 229 2.00 -16.24 18.53
N PRO A 230 1.93 -17.30 19.37
CA PRO A 230 2.82 -17.50 20.50
C PRO A 230 4.30 -17.43 20.13
N VAL A 231 5.09 -16.78 20.97
CA VAL A 231 6.53 -16.54 20.72
C VAL A 231 7.38 -17.01 21.89
N ARG A 232 8.40 -17.79 21.57
CA ARG A 232 9.47 -18.18 22.49
C ARG A 232 10.78 -17.48 22.13
N CYS A 233 11.34 -16.76 23.10
CA CYS A 233 12.54 -15.96 22.96
C CYS A 233 13.76 -16.62 23.60
N PHE A 234 14.81 -16.82 22.79
CA PHE A 234 16.10 -17.37 23.21
C PHE A 234 17.16 -16.28 23.48
N GLY A 235 16.88 -15.04 23.08
CA GLY A 235 17.60 -13.84 23.49
C GLY A 235 16.69 -12.88 24.28
N LEU A 236 17.16 -11.66 24.51
CA LEU A 236 16.41 -10.57 25.15
C LEU A 236 16.12 -9.41 24.18
N PRO A 237 15.28 -9.58 23.14
CA PRO A 237 14.80 -8.47 22.34
C PRO A 237 13.97 -7.48 23.18
N PHE A 238 13.67 -6.30 22.64
CA PHE A 238 12.96 -5.25 23.37
C PHE A 238 11.57 -5.67 23.88
N TYR A 239 10.93 -6.63 23.20
CA TYR A 239 9.59 -7.14 23.50
C TYR A 239 9.57 -8.33 24.45
N ALA A 240 10.72 -8.90 24.80
CA ALA A 240 10.84 -9.99 25.79
C ALA A 240 10.90 -9.47 27.23
N GLY A 241 10.54 -10.29 28.21
CA GLY A 241 10.64 -9.98 29.64
C GLY A 241 9.49 -9.13 30.20
N TRP A 242 8.39 -8.98 29.45
CA TRP A 242 7.20 -8.22 29.89
C TRP A 242 5.97 -9.11 30.13
N GLY A 243 6.14 -10.44 30.08
CA GLY A 243 5.05 -11.42 30.26
C GLY A 243 4.21 -11.71 29.01
N LEU A 244 4.71 -11.32 27.82
CA LEU A 244 4.05 -11.56 26.53
C LEU A 244 4.69 -12.71 25.73
N THR A 245 5.88 -13.15 26.13
CA THR A 245 6.69 -14.16 25.47
C THR A 245 7.10 -15.23 26.47
N GLU A 246 7.41 -16.43 25.98
CA GLU A 246 8.11 -17.44 26.75
C GLU A 246 9.62 -17.19 26.64
N ASP A 247 10.22 -16.71 27.73
CA ASP A 247 11.62 -16.24 27.71
C ASP A 247 12.57 -17.26 28.34
N VAL A 248 13.60 -17.65 27.60
CA VAL A 248 14.71 -18.48 28.12
C VAL A 248 15.64 -17.67 29.03
N LEU A 249 15.76 -16.36 28.75
CA LEU A 249 16.59 -15.44 29.51
C LEU A 249 15.71 -14.46 30.29
N THR A 250 16.13 -14.09 31.50
CA THR A 250 15.43 -13.08 32.32
C THR A 250 16.18 -11.75 32.35
N CYS A 251 15.44 -10.64 32.40
CA CYS A 251 16.01 -9.30 32.63
C CYS A 251 15.44 -8.71 33.92
N SER A 252 16.24 -8.65 35.00
CA SER A 252 15.78 -8.16 36.32
C SER A 252 15.27 -6.72 36.32
N ARG A 253 15.69 -5.90 35.36
CA ARG A 253 15.19 -4.52 35.21
C ARG A 253 13.76 -4.46 34.67
N ARG A 254 13.31 -5.46 33.90
CA ARG A 254 11.96 -5.55 33.30
C ARG A 254 10.99 -6.24 34.26
N GLY A 255 10.86 -5.69 35.47
CA GLY A 255 10.08 -6.29 36.56
C GLY A 255 8.56 -6.02 36.56
N VAL A 256 7.99 -5.54 35.44
CA VAL A 256 6.55 -5.25 35.33
C VAL A 256 5.96 -6.01 34.14
N ARG A 257 4.70 -6.45 34.28
CA ARG A 257 3.96 -7.05 33.18
C ARG A 257 3.35 -5.96 32.30
N ARG A 258 3.29 -6.20 30.98
CA ARG A 258 2.61 -5.33 30.01
C ARG A 258 1.69 -6.13 29.12
N THR A 259 0.59 -5.50 28.73
CA THR A 259 -0.27 -5.96 27.64
C THR A 259 0.39 -5.68 26.29
N LEU A 260 -0.07 -6.36 25.23
CA LEU A 260 0.44 -6.15 23.89
C LEU A 260 0.15 -4.72 23.40
N GLU A 261 -1.01 -4.17 23.74
CA GLU A 261 -1.40 -2.79 23.45
C GLU A 261 -0.45 -1.78 24.08
N GLU A 262 -0.07 -1.97 25.35
CA GLU A 262 0.90 -1.09 26.02
C GLU A 262 2.29 -1.19 25.41
N LEU A 263 2.74 -2.42 25.10
CA LEU A 263 4.02 -2.64 24.41
C LEU A 263 4.02 -1.95 23.04
N PHE A 264 2.94 -2.11 22.27
CA PHE A 264 2.77 -1.48 20.98
C PHE A 264 2.70 0.06 21.10
N ALA A 265 1.93 0.59 22.05
CA ALA A 265 1.83 2.03 22.27
C ALA A 265 3.20 2.64 22.59
N ALA A 266 3.97 2.02 23.48
CA ALA A 266 5.32 2.48 23.79
C ALA A 266 6.24 2.44 22.56
N ALA A 267 6.29 1.31 21.85
CA ALA A 267 7.24 1.09 20.77
C ALA A 267 6.87 1.81 19.46
N TYR A 268 5.60 1.73 19.05
CA TYR A 268 5.13 2.20 17.75
C TYR A 268 4.43 3.56 17.81
N LEU A 269 3.89 4.01 18.95
CA LEU A 269 3.23 5.33 19.03
C LEU A 269 4.11 6.40 19.68
N ARG A 270 4.78 6.07 20.80
CA ARG A 270 5.61 7.02 21.55
C ARG A 270 7.06 7.08 21.06
N HIS A 271 7.68 5.91 20.87
CA HIS A 271 9.13 5.83 20.59
C HIS A 271 9.48 6.09 19.12
N ALA A 272 8.71 5.54 18.20
CA ALA A 272 8.89 5.75 16.76
C ALA A 272 8.36 7.12 16.31
N ARG A 273 9.10 7.77 15.41
CA ARG A 273 8.72 9.03 14.77
C ARG A 273 8.48 8.80 13.29
N TYR A 274 7.38 9.33 12.75
CA TYR A 274 6.92 9.07 11.39
C TYR A 274 6.98 10.31 10.50
N LEU A 275 7.20 10.08 9.21
CA LEU A 275 7.05 11.08 8.14
C LEU A 275 5.82 10.73 7.30
N ASP A 276 5.02 11.72 6.89
CA ASP A 276 4.03 11.51 5.83
C ASP A 276 4.80 11.33 4.51
N PRO A 277 4.71 10.15 3.86
CA PRO A 277 5.48 9.86 2.65
C PRO A 277 5.22 10.84 1.50
N ARG A 278 4.05 11.49 1.48
CA ARG A 278 3.65 12.43 0.42
C ARG A 278 4.21 13.83 0.63
N THR A 279 4.42 14.26 1.87
CA THR A 279 4.83 15.64 2.18
C THR A 279 6.25 15.74 2.73
N GLY A 280 6.84 14.62 3.16
CA GLY A 280 8.13 14.59 3.86
C GLY A 280 8.10 15.25 5.24
N ARG A 281 6.93 15.64 5.74
CA ARG A 281 6.76 16.30 7.05
C ARG A 281 6.47 15.27 8.14
N ARG A 282 6.74 15.64 9.40
CA ARG A 282 6.40 14.81 10.57
C ARG A 282 4.90 14.49 10.57
N SER A 283 4.58 13.23 10.85
CA SER A 283 3.21 12.72 10.86
C SER A 283 3.02 11.64 11.93
N ASP A 284 1.89 10.94 11.87
CA ASP A 284 1.53 9.82 12.72
C ASP A 284 1.77 8.45 12.04
N ILE A 285 1.59 7.39 12.82
CA ILE A 285 1.69 6.02 12.33
C ILE A 285 0.68 5.72 11.22
N PHE A 286 -0.52 6.31 11.25
CA PHE A 286 -1.59 6.01 10.28
C PHE A 286 -1.29 6.56 8.90
N ALA A 287 -0.56 7.68 8.78
CA ALA A 287 -0.06 8.16 7.50
C ALA A 287 0.84 7.12 6.82
N VAL A 288 1.78 6.55 7.58
CA VAL A 288 2.70 5.51 7.09
C VAL A 288 1.95 4.20 6.83
N LEU A 289 1.06 3.75 7.73
CA LEU A 289 0.28 2.53 7.53
C LEU A 289 -0.62 2.60 6.28
N ARG A 290 -1.29 3.73 6.04
CA ARG A 290 -2.12 3.92 4.84
C ARG A 290 -1.30 3.86 3.56
N HIS A 291 -0.12 4.48 3.55
CA HIS A 291 0.77 4.45 2.40
C HIS A 291 1.32 3.04 2.15
N LEU A 292 1.84 2.36 3.18
CA LEU A 292 2.34 0.99 3.05
C LEU A 292 1.24 0.00 2.62
N ALA A 293 0.02 0.17 3.14
CA ALA A 293 -1.14 -0.62 2.70
C ALA A 293 -1.44 -0.39 1.21
N ALA A 294 -1.39 0.84 0.73
CA ALA A 294 -1.62 1.17 -0.67
C ALA A 294 -0.58 0.48 -1.58
N LEU A 295 0.71 0.62 -1.27
CA LEU A 295 1.80 -0.02 -2.04
C LEU A 295 1.70 -1.56 -2.01
N ARG A 296 1.31 -2.15 -0.88
CA ARG A 296 1.09 -3.61 -0.79
C ARG A 296 -0.07 -4.07 -1.68
N ARG A 297 -1.19 -3.36 -1.67
CA ARG A 297 -2.36 -3.70 -2.51
C ARG A 297 -2.05 -3.56 -3.99
N GLU A 298 -1.29 -2.53 -4.36
CA GLU A 298 -0.80 -2.31 -5.72
C GLU A 298 0.13 -3.45 -6.18
N ARG A 299 1.11 -3.83 -5.37
CA ARG A 299 1.97 -4.99 -5.64
C ARG A 299 1.15 -6.28 -5.78
N ALA A 300 0.19 -6.51 -4.90
CA ALA A 300 -0.69 -7.67 -4.98
C ALA A 300 -1.63 -7.64 -6.22
N PHE A 301 -2.04 -6.45 -6.67
CA PHE A 301 -2.80 -6.27 -7.90
C PHE A 301 -1.97 -6.72 -9.11
N TRP A 302 -0.75 -6.17 -9.28
CA TRP A 302 0.12 -6.54 -10.40
C TRP A 302 0.59 -7.99 -10.36
N ALA A 303 0.81 -8.54 -9.16
CA ALA A 303 1.14 -9.95 -8.98
C ALA A 303 -0.01 -10.85 -9.47
N ARG A 304 -1.24 -10.61 -9.01
CA ARG A 304 -2.44 -11.39 -9.42
C ARG A 304 -2.76 -11.27 -10.90
N ALA A 305 -2.47 -10.11 -11.48
CA ALA A 305 -2.59 -9.90 -12.91
C ALA A 305 -1.47 -10.59 -13.73
N GLY A 306 -0.80 -11.66 -13.27
CA GLY A 306 0.05 -12.48 -14.14
C GLY A 306 0.82 -13.58 -13.42
N SER A 307 2.00 -13.97 -13.95
CA SER A 307 2.83 -15.05 -13.41
C SER A 307 3.33 -14.79 -11.98
N GLU A 308 3.51 -15.86 -11.19
CA GLU A 308 4.00 -15.79 -9.79
C GLU A 308 5.38 -15.12 -9.68
N GLU A 309 6.18 -15.17 -10.74
CA GLU A 309 7.47 -14.48 -10.89
C GLU A 309 7.32 -13.13 -11.61
N TRP A 310 6.71 -12.15 -10.96
CA TRP A 310 6.55 -10.80 -11.50
C TRP A 310 7.90 -10.05 -11.58
N SER A 311 8.25 -9.52 -12.76
CA SER A 311 9.49 -8.75 -12.98
C SER A 311 9.47 -7.34 -12.39
N GLY A 312 8.30 -6.81 -12.02
CA GLY A 312 8.12 -5.38 -11.73
C GLY A 312 7.79 -4.54 -12.96
N ARG A 313 7.92 -5.07 -14.19
CA ARG A 313 7.81 -4.27 -15.41
C ARG A 313 6.46 -4.40 -16.12
N VAL A 314 5.91 -3.26 -16.54
CA VAL A 314 4.65 -3.16 -17.28
C VAL A 314 4.89 -2.47 -18.62
N PHE A 315 4.52 -3.13 -19.72
CA PHE A 315 4.49 -2.54 -21.05
C PHE A 315 3.14 -1.91 -21.33
N VAL A 316 3.16 -0.61 -21.67
CA VAL A 316 1.96 0.23 -21.73
C VAL A 316 1.68 0.69 -23.15
N PHE A 317 0.47 0.43 -23.65
CA PHE A 317 0.02 0.71 -25.02
C PHE A 317 -1.16 1.67 -25.06
N GLY A 318 -1.26 2.47 -26.14
CA GLY A 318 -2.43 3.32 -26.42
C GLY A 318 -2.43 4.69 -25.73
N PHE A 319 -1.37 5.03 -24.97
CA PHE A 319 -1.20 6.31 -24.28
C PHE A 319 -0.51 7.33 -25.18
N ARG A 320 -1.07 8.53 -25.28
CA ARG A 320 -0.44 9.68 -25.95
C ARG A 320 0.80 10.13 -25.16
N LEU A 321 1.83 10.62 -25.85
CA LEU A 321 3.14 10.98 -25.26
C LEU A 321 3.02 11.91 -24.05
N TRP A 322 2.19 12.95 -24.14
CA TRP A 322 1.98 13.90 -23.06
C TRP A 322 1.39 13.26 -21.78
N LYS A 323 0.65 12.15 -21.90
CA LYS A 323 0.09 11.43 -20.75
C LYS A 323 1.16 10.62 -20.02
N HIS A 324 2.30 10.30 -20.63
CA HIS A 324 3.25 9.33 -20.09
C HIS A 324 3.70 9.71 -18.68
N ALA A 325 4.27 10.91 -18.50
CA ALA A 325 4.74 11.38 -17.19
C ALA A 325 3.62 11.52 -16.15
N GLN A 326 2.40 11.87 -16.60
CA GLN A 326 1.25 12.07 -15.70
C GLN A 326 0.63 10.74 -15.25
N THR A 327 0.67 9.72 -16.09
CA THR A 327 0.06 8.41 -15.80
C THR A 327 1.01 7.39 -15.22
N ALA A 328 2.32 7.52 -15.45
CA ALA A 328 3.32 6.59 -14.92
C ALA A 328 3.20 6.37 -13.40
N PRO A 329 2.99 7.41 -12.56
CA PRO A 329 2.85 7.21 -11.11
C PRO A 329 1.68 6.32 -10.69
N PHE A 330 0.62 6.21 -11.51
CA PHE A 330 -0.55 5.36 -11.20
C PHE A 330 -0.27 3.86 -11.31
N PHE A 331 0.80 3.48 -12.01
CA PHE A 331 1.22 2.08 -12.09
C PHE A 331 1.97 1.62 -10.84
N GLY A 332 2.42 2.57 -10.01
CA GLY A 332 3.13 2.28 -8.79
C GLY A 332 4.59 2.67 -8.79
N GLU A 333 5.10 3.02 -7.62
CA GLU A 333 6.49 3.41 -7.41
C GLU A 333 7.49 2.27 -7.69
N GLU A 334 7.04 1.03 -7.51
CA GLU A 334 7.86 -0.18 -7.70
C GLU A 334 7.72 -0.78 -9.12
N THR A 335 6.89 -0.14 -9.95
CA THR A 335 6.58 -0.63 -11.28
C THR A 335 7.44 0.07 -12.32
N GLU A 336 8.26 -0.71 -13.05
CA GLU A 336 8.97 -0.18 -14.21
C GLU A 336 7.99 -0.04 -15.38
N VAL A 337 7.57 1.19 -15.66
CA VAL A 337 6.61 1.47 -16.74
C VAL A 337 7.34 1.72 -18.06
N ARG A 338 7.07 0.88 -19.07
CA ARG A 338 7.58 1.05 -20.43
C ARG A 338 6.48 1.39 -21.42
N PHE A 339 6.35 2.68 -21.74
CA PHE A 339 5.43 3.13 -22.78
C PHE A 339 5.94 2.72 -24.17
N VAL A 340 5.12 2.01 -24.92
CA VAL A 340 5.46 1.47 -26.24
C VAL A 340 4.36 1.78 -27.25
N ARG A 341 4.77 1.89 -28.51
CA ARG A 341 3.88 2.30 -29.62
C ARG A 341 3.31 1.11 -30.40
N SER A 342 3.94 -0.06 -30.29
CA SER A 342 3.57 -1.27 -31.02
C SER A 342 4.17 -2.50 -30.36
N LEU A 343 3.66 -3.67 -30.72
CA LEU A 343 4.20 -4.94 -30.22
C LEU A 343 5.67 -5.15 -30.64
N ARG A 344 6.03 -4.73 -31.86
CA ARG A 344 7.42 -4.73 -32.34
C ARG A 344 8.35 -3.91 -31.42
N HIS A 345 7.90 -2.75 -30.95
CA HIS A 345 8.66 -1.95 -29.99
C HIS A 345 8.81 -2.70 -28.65
N ALA A 346 7.72 -3.27 -28.12
CA ALA A 346 7.77 -4.04 -26.88
C ALA A 346 8.75 -5.23 -26.96
N ARG A 347 8.71 -6.01 -28.05
CA ARG A 347 9.65 -7.12 -28.30
C ARG A 347 11.11 -6.65 -28.32
N ARG A 348 11.42 -5.54 -29.02
CA ARG A 348 12.78 -4.96 -29.05
C ARG A 348 13.24 -4.46 -27.68
N ALA A 349 12.31 -3.99 -26.86
CA ALA A 349 12.56 -3.62 -25.47
C ALA A 349 12.59 -4.84 -24.52
N GLY A 350 12.52 -6.06 -25.05
CA GLY A 350 12.72 -7.30 -24.30
C GLY A 350 11.50 -7.77 -23.51
N LEU A 351 10.29 -7.58 -24.03
CA LEU A 351 9.06 -8.17 -23.48
C LEU A 351 9.20 -9.69 -23.29
N CYS A 352 8.83 -10.22 -22.12
CA CYS A 352 8.87 -11.64 -21.79
C CYS A 352 7.74 -12.05 -20.83
N ALA A 353 7.58 -13.35 -20.57
CA ALA A 353 6.50 -13.93 -19.75
C ALA A 353 6.44 -13.47 -18.27
N ARG A 354 7.47 -12.76 -17.78
CA ARG A 354 7.50 -12.19 -16.42
C ARG A 354 6.91 -10.78 -16.34
N ASP A 355 6.67 -10.15 -17.48
CA ASP A 355 6.14 -8.79 -17.58
C ASP A 355 4.61 -8.75 -17.46
N ARG A 356 4.05 -7.54 -17.56
CA ARG A 356 2.62 -7.26 -17.61
C ARG A 356 2.30 -6.32 -18.75
N LEU A 357 1.07 -6.38 -19.23
CA LEU A 357 0.58 -5.50 -20.29
C LEU A 357 -0.48 -4.56 -19.70
N ALA A 358 -0.44 -3.30 -20.11
CA ALA A 358 -1.53 -2.37 -19.85
C ALA A 358 -1.92 -1.62 -21.14
N VAL A 359 -3.21 -1.45 -21.37
CA VAL A 359 -3.75 -0.86 -22.59
C VAL A 359 -4.76 0.22 -22.23
N TRP A 360 -4.60 1.43 -22.81
CA TRP A 360 -5.59 2.49 -22.65
C TRP A 360 -6.90 2.12 -23.36
N GLY A 361 -7.98 1.96 -22.61
CA GLY A 361 -9.28 1.52 -23.11
C GLY A 361 -9.16 0.31 -24.04
N MET A 362 -9.73 0.44 -25.25
CA MET A 362 -9.73 -0.59 -26.29
C MET A 362 -8.73 -0.31 -27.42
N ARG A 363 -7.55 0.25 -27.10
CA ARG A 363 -6.51 0.63 -28.07
C ARG A 363 -5.41 -0.42 -28.21
N ASP A 364 -5.80 -1.66 -28.40
CA ASP A 364 -4.89 -2.78 -28.61
C ASP A 364 -4.09 -2.55 -29.91
N PRO A 365 -2.76 -2.73 -29.89
CA PRO A 365 -2.02 -2.88 -31.14
C PRO A 365 -2.39 -4.23 -31.78
N PRO A 366 -2.21 -4.36 -33.11
CA PRO A 366 -2.40 -5.63 -33.80
C PRO A 366 -1.62 -6.76 -33.13
N GLU A 367 -2.19 -7.97 -33.11
CA GLU A 367 -1.60 -9.21 -32.57
C GLU A 367 -1.36 -9.23 -31.05
N LEU A 368 -1.71 -8.19 -30.29
CA LEU A 368 -1.48 -8.17 -28.84
C LEU A 368 -2.12 -9.35 -28.10
N ALA A 369 -3.35 -9.70 -28.48
CA ALA A 369 -4.09 -10.78 -27.84
C ALA A 369 -3.40 -12.14 -28.01
N GLU A 370 -2.91 -12.44 -29.22
CA GLU A 370 -2.20 -13.68 -29.48
C GLU A 370 -0.82 -13.72 -28.82
N GLU A 371 -0.09 -12.60 -28.80
CA GLU A 371 1.17 -12.53 -28.05
C GLU A 371 0.95 -12.74 -26.55
N ALA A 372 -0.06 -12.05 -25.99
CA ALA A 372 -0.38 -12.16 -24.57
C ALA A 372 -0.71 -13.61 -24.21
N LYS A 373 -1.50 -14.29 -25.05
CA LYS A 373 -1.80 -15.72 -24.90
C LYS A 373 -0.54 -16.59 -25.01
N THR A 374 0.31 -16.35 -26.01
CA THR A 374 1.53 -17.13 -26.26
C THR A 374 2.52 -17.03 -25.11
N LEU A 375 2.71 -15.83 -24.54
CA LEU A 375 3.62 -15.58 -23.43
C LEU A 375 2.97 -15.75 -22.05
N GLY A 376 1.67 -16.12 -21.98
CA GLY A 376 0.92 -16.20 -20.72
C GLY A 376 0.78 -14.87 -19.98
N LEU A 377 0.87 -13.75 -20.69
CA LEU A 377 0.73 -12.41 -20.14
C LEU A 377 -0.74 -12.08 -19.89
N LYS A 378 -1.04 -11.40 -18.78
CA LYS A 378 -2.34 -10.74 -18.62
C LYS A 378 -2.25 -9.30 -19.08
N THR A 379 -3.40 -8.82 -19.53
CA THR A 379 -3.59 -7.47 -20.01
C THR A 379 -4.55 -6.74 -19.09
N VAL A 380 -4.11 -5.60 -18.56
CA VAL A 380 -4.93 -4.69 -17.77
C VAL A 380 -5.43 -3.56 -18.68
N ARG A 381 -6.72 -3.27 -18.61
CA ARG A 381 -7.34 -2.11 -19.26
C ARG A 381 -7.22 -0.90 -18.33
N VAL A 382 -6.82 0.23 -18.89
CA VAL A 382 -6.66 1.49 -18.14
C VAL A 382 -7.59 2.53 -18.73
N GLU A 383 -8.34 3.23 -17.88
CA GLU A 383 -9.23 4.31 -18.30
C GLU A 383 -9.24 5.45 -17.27
N ASP A 384 -9.77 6.61 -17.64
CA ASP A 384 -10.04 7.69 -16.69
C ASP A 384 -10.97 7.22 -15.56
N GLY A 385 -10.66 7.62 -14.33
CA GLY A 385 -11.51 7.35 -13.18
C GLY A 385 -12.78 8.20 -13.11
N PHE A 386 -13.68 7.80 -12.21
CA PHE A 386 -14.99 8.45 -12.03
C PHE A 386 -14.88 9.89 -11.47
N LEU A 387 -13.85 10.16 -10.67
CA LEU A 387 -13.43 11.50 -10.27
C LEU A 387 -12.06 11.80 -10.88
N ARG A 388 -12.02 12.61 -11.93
CA ARG A 388 -10.83 12.72 -12.77
C ARG A 388 -9.98 13.92 -12.43
N SER A 389 -10.50 15.14 -12.52
CA SER A 389 -9.65 16.35 -12.51
C SER A 389 -10.42 17.64 -12.27
N VAL A 390 -9.69 18.74 -12.08
CA VAL A 390 -10.19 20.12 -12.21
C VAL A 390 -9.73 20.62 -13.58
N GLY A 391 -10.59 20.46 -14.59
CA GLY A 391 -10.28 20.67 -16.00
C GLY A 391 -10.39 19.41 -16.86
N LEU A 392 -10.42 19.57 -18.19
CA LEU A 392 -10.58 18.48 -19.15
C LEU A 392 -9.26 17.79 -19.51
N GLY A 393 -9.35 16.49 -19.79
CA GLY A 393 -8.20 15.73 -20.29
C GLY A 393 -7.75 16.11 -21.70
N THR A 394 -8.66 16.65 -22.52
CA THR A 394 -8.34 17.21 -23.83
C THR A 394 -7.43 18.43 -23.73
N ASP A 395 -7.48 19.12 -22.60
CA ASP A 395 -6.72 20.34 -22.32
C ASP A 395 -5.43 20.02 -21.51
N PHE A 396 -4.95 18.78 -21.63
CA PHE A 396 -3.72 18.27 -21.02
C PHE A 396 -3.71 18.23 -19.48
N VAL A 397 -4.89 18.37 -18.84
CA VAL A 397 -5.02 18.31 -17.38
C VAL A 397 -4.81 16.87 -16.87
N PRO A 398 -3.86 16.66 -15.94
CA PRO A 398 -3.55 15.33 -15.42
C PRO A 398 -4.74 14.74 -14.67
N PRO A 399 -4.96 13.41 -14.80
CA PRO A 399 -5.94 12.72 -13.98
C PRO A 399 -5.44 12.61 -12.52
N TRP A 400 -6.37 12.64 -11.58
CA TRP A 400 -6.18 12.34 -10.16
C TRP A 400 -6.60 10.90 -9.82
N SER A 401 -7.37 10.25 -10.70
CA SER A 401 -7.69 8.83 -10.59
C SER A 401 -7.77 8.16 -11.96
N LEU A 402 -7.37 6.89 -12.00
CA LEU A 402 -7.49 6.00 -13.14
C LEU A 402 -8.16 4.70 -12.68
N VAL A 403 -8.88 4.05 -13.60
CA VAL A 403 -9.39 2.69 -13.43
C VAL A 403 -8.41 1.72 -14.05
N PHE A 404 -8.08 0.66 -13.32
CA PHE A 404 -7.31 -0.48 -13.81
C PHE A 404 -8.20 -1.72 -13.71
N ASP A 405 -8.46 -2.36 -14.86
CA ASP A 405 -9.34 -3.52 -14.95
C ASP A 405 -8.64 -4.68 -15.67
N ASP A 406 -8.36 -5.74 -14.93
CA ASP A 406 -7.64 -6.93 -15.41
C ASP A 406 -8.58 -8.05 -15.90
N MET A 407 -9.89 -7.77 -16.03
CA MET A 407 -10.88 -8.69 -16.61
C MET A 407 -11.47 -8.14 -17.91
N GLY A 408 -12.02 -6.93 -17.87
CA GLY A 408 -12.71 -6.28 -18.99
C GLY A 408 -13.13 -4.87 -18.59
N ILE A 409 -13.02 -3.87 -19.46
CA ILE A 409 -13.27 -2.49 -19.03
C ILE A 409 -14.77 -2.23 -18.81
N TYR A 410 -15.13 -1.54 -17.73
CA TYR A 410 -16.51 -1.37 -17.23
C TYR A 410 -17.56 -0.83 -18.22
N PHE A 411 -17.14 -0.19 -19.32
CA PHE A 411 -18.06 0.32 -20.34
C PHE A 411 -18.32 -0.68 -21.48
N ASP A 412 -17.61 -1.82 -21.51
CA ASP A 412 -17.78 -2.87 -22.50
C ASP A 412 -18.69 -3.96 -21.95
N ALA A 413 -20.00 -3.86 -22.25
CA ALA A 413 -21.01 -4.80 -21.76
C ALA A 413 -20.93 -6.21 -22.37
N ARG A 414 -19.96 -6.47 -23.26
CA ARG A 414 -19.79 -7.78 -23.93
C ARG A 414 -18.95 -8.75 -23.11
N THR A 415 -18.20 -8.25 -22.14
CA THR A 415 -17.32 -9.05 -21.29
C THR A 415 -17.49 -8.63 -19.84
N THR A 416 -17.25 -9.56 -18.90
CA THR A 416 -17.30 -9.24 -17.48
C THR A 416 -16.13 -8.36 -17.06
N SER A 417 -16.44 -7.28 -16.37
CA SER A 417 -15.49 -6.34 -15.80
C SER A 417 -15.14 -6.65 -14.34
N ARG A 418 -13.99 -6.13 -13.88
CA ARG A 418 -13.62 -6.17 -12.46
C ARG A 418 -14.66 -5.46 -11.61
N LEU A 419 -15.24 -4.36 -12.11
CA LEU A 419 -16.29 -3.62 -11.40
C LEU A 419 -17.54 -4.49 -11.17
N GLU A 420 -18.03 -5.19 -12.20
CA GLU A 420 -19.17 -6.12 -12.04
C GLU A 420 -18.87 -7.23 -11.05
N ARG A 421 -17.67 -7.81 -11.12
CA ARG A 421 -17.24 -8.83 -10.17
C ARG A 421 -17.17 -8.29 -8.74
N LEU A 422 -16.67 -7.07 -8.55
CA LEU A 422 -16.65 -6.43 -7.24
C LEU A 422 -18.06 -6.24 -6.69
N LEU A 423 -19.01 -5.80 -7.52
CA LEU A 423 -20.41 -5.63 -7.08
C LEU A 423 -21.10 -6.97 -6.77
N ALA A 424 -20.77 -8.03 -7.49
CA ALA A 424 -21.41 -9.35 -7.33
C ALA A 424 -20.82 -10.19 -6.18
N GLU A 425 -19.49 -10.16 -6.00
CA GLU A 425 -18.78 -11.12 -5.14
C GLU A 425 -18.19 -10.50 -3.86
N THR A 426 -18.10 -9.17 -3.75
CA THR A 426 -17.45 -8.55 -2.59
C THR A 426 -18.37 -8.51 -1.38
N GLU A 427 -17.90 -9.03 -0.25
CA GLU A 427 -18.51 -8.75 1.04
C GLU A 427 -18.16 -7.32 1.48
N PHE A 428 -19.13 -6.42 1.39
CA PHE A 428 -18.95 -5.02 1.80
C PHE A 428 -19.06 -4.88 3.32
N THR A 429 -17.91 -4.89 3.99
CA THR A 429 -17.85 -4.72 5.46
C THR A 429 -18.53 -3.41 5.93
N PRO A 430 -19.13 -3.37 7.14
CA PRO A 430 -19.73 -2.15 7.68
C PRO A 430 -18.80 -0.94 7.66
N ALA A 431 -17.53 -1.14 8.01
CA ALA A 431 -16.52 -0.07 7.98
C ALA A 431 -16.26 0.51 6.58
N LEU A 432 -16.31 -0.33 5.53
CA LEU A 432 -16.18 0.11 4.14
C LEU A 432 -17.42 0.90 3.71
N LEU A 433 -18.62 0.44 4.07
CA LEU A 433 -19.87 1.12 3.77
C LEU A 433 -19.95 2.49 4.44
N GLU A 434 -19.55 2.61 5.71
CA GLU A 434 -19.46 3.90 6.39
C GLU A 434 -18.47 4.86 5.71
N ALA A 435 -17.31 4.36 5.28
CA ALA A 435 -16.35 5.16 4.52
C ALA A 435 -16.94 5.63 3.18
N ALA A 436 -17.66 4.75 2.47
CA ALA A 436 -18.35 5.08 1.23
C ALA A 436 -19.47 6.14 1.46
N VAL A 437 -20.24 6.04 2.55
CA VAL A 437 -21.24 7.05 2.92
C VAL A 437 -20.60 8.42 3.13
N ARG A 438 -19.50 8.49 3.90
CA ARG A 438 -18.77 9.75 4.11
C ARG A 438 -18.23 10.33 2.80
N LEU A 439 -17.68 9.49 1.92
CA LEU A 439 -17.18 9.93 0.62
C LEU A 439 -18.31 10.45 -0.27
N ARG A 440 -19.43 9.73 -0.36
CA ARG A 440 -20.60 10.15 -1.13
C ARG A 440 -21.15 11.50 -0.65
N ARG A 441 -21.30 11.68 0.67
CA ARG A 441 -21.71 12.97 1.24
C ARG A 441 -20.78 14.08 0.82
N ARG A 442 -19.47 13.87 0.93
CA ARG A 442 -18.47 14.87 0.57
C ARG A 442 -18.43 15.20 -0.94
N ILE A 443 -18.69 14.23 -1.81
CA ILE A 443 -18.84 14.46 -3.25
C ILE A 443 -20.01 15.40 -3.53
N VAL A 444 -21.15 15.16 -2.87
CA VAL A 444 -22.36 15.99 -3.02
C VAL A 444 -22.17 17.37 -2.40
N GLU A 445 -21.67 17.44 -1.17
CA GLU A 445 -21.44 18.70 -0.42
C GLU A 445 -20.47 19.63 -1.14
N LEU A 446 -19.45 19.08 -1.81
CA LEU A 446 -18.46 19.85 -2.57
C LEU A 446 -18.83 20.01 -4.06
N ASP A 447 -20.02 19.56 -4.46
CA ASP A 447 -20.52 19.59 -5.84
C ASP A 447 -19.53 19.00 -6.87
N LEU A 448 -18.81 17.94 -6.47
CA LEU A 448 -17.74 17.37 -7.29
C LEU A 448 -18.31 16.62 -8.50
N THR A 449 -17.80 16.95 -9.68
CA THR A 449 -18.09 16.26 -10.94
C THR A 449 -16.82 15.57 -11.47
N LYS A 450 -16.93 14.85 -12.58
CA LYS A 450 -15.76 14.17 -13.18
C LYS A 450 -14.63 15.17 -13.51
N TYR A 451 -14.99 16.36 -13.99
CA TYR A 451 -14.03 17.36 -14.50
C TYR A 451 -14.01 18.67 -13.72
N ASN A 452 -14.96 18.92 -12.81
CA ASN A 452 -15.02 20.11 -11.94
C ASN A 452 -14.74 21.42 -12.72
N LEU A 453 -15.45 21.62 -13.85
CA LEU A 453 -15.18 22.74 -14.77
C LEU A 453 -15.80 24.04 -14.30
N GLU A 454 -16.89 23.94 -13.54
CA GLU A 454 -17.68 25.07 -13.10
C GLU A 454 -17.18 25.59 -11.73
N PRO A 455 -17.11 26.92 -11.53
CA PRO A 455 -16.72 27.50 -10.24
C PRO A 455 -17.68 27.10 -9.11
N ALA A 456 -17.12 26.86 -7.92
CA ALA A 456 -17.91 26.51 -6.74
C ALA A 456 -18.91 27.63 -6.40
N GLY A 457 -20.21 27.29 -6.33
CA GLY A 457 -21.28 28.22 -5.96
C GLY A 457 -22.15 28.72 -7.12
N GLU A 458 -21.74 28.56 -8.39
CA GLU A 458 -22.54 29.02 -9.55
C GLU A 458 -23.72 28.10 -9.90
N ASN A 459 -23.76 26.89 -9.33
CA ASN A 459 -24.76 25.87 -9.63
C ASN A 459 -26.01 25.90 -8.74
N ALA A 460 -26.16 26.88 -7.84
CA ALA A 460 -27.26 26.92 -6.87
C ALA A 460 -28.61 27.38 -7.49
N ASP A 461 -28.55 28.20 -8.54
CA ASP A 461 -29.72 28.95 -9.03
C ASP A 461 -30.33 28.39 -10.32
N PHE A 462 -29.80 27.30 -10.88
CA PHE A 462 -30.34 26.75 -12.12
C PHE A 462 -31.77 26.23 -11.92
N ARG A 463 -32.72 26.81 -12.66
CA ARG A 463 -34.12 26.38 -12.73
C ARG A 463 -34.59 26.44 -14.17
N VAL A 464 -35.44 25.49 -14.54
CA VAL A 464 -36.04 25.40 -15.87
C VAL A 464 -37.50 25.81 -15.78
N ALA A 465 -37.93 26.73 -16.65
CA ALA A 465 -39.33 27.13 -16.77
C ALA A 465 -40.11 26.05 -17.54
N ALA A 466 -40.43 24.95 -16.85
CA ALA A 466 -41.03 23.77 -17.45
C ALA A 466 -42.57 23.83 -17.55
N ASN A 467 -43.22 24.88 -17.00
CA ASN A 467 -44.67 25.05 -17.00
C ASN A 467 -45.41 23.78 -16.54
N ASP A 468 -45.08 23.30 -15.34
CA ASP A 468 -45.62 22.08 -14.71
C ASP A 468 -45.37 20.75 -15.45
N ARG A 469 -44.57 20.75 -16.52
CA ARG A 469 -44.14 19.52 -17.19
C ARG A 469 -43.01 18.83 -16.40
N PRO A 470 -43.01 17.48 -16.31
CA PRO A 470 -41.88 16.75 -15.73
C PRO A 470 -40.59 17.04 -16.47
N VAL A 471 -39.52 17.39 -15.77
CA VAL A 471 -38.22 17.77 -16.35
C VAL A 471 -37.31 16.55 -16.45
N ILE A 472 -36.84 16.25 -17.66
CA ILE A 472 -35.92 15.14 -17.94
C ILE A 472 -34.59 15.69 -18.46
N LEU A 473 -33.52 15.36 -17.74
CA LEU A 473 -32.15 15.60 -18.21
C LEU A 473 -31.68 14.49 -19.15
N VAL A 474 -31.18 14.88 -20.31
CA VAL A 474 -30.46 14.01 -21.24
C VAL A 474 -29.00 14.49 -21.33
N PRO A 475 -28.04 13.81 -20.68
CA PRO A 475 -26.63 14.15 -20.80
C PRO A 475 -26.06 13.70 -22.15
N GLY A 476 -25.45 14.63 -22.87
CA GLY A 476 -24.81 14.38 -24.16
C GLY A 476 -23.56 13.52 -24.03
N GLN A 477 -23.32 12.72 -25.07
CA GLN A 477 -22.20 11.80 -25.18
C GLN A 477 -21.34 12.07 -26.42
N VAL A 478 -20.09 11.65 -26.38
CA VAL A 478 -19.22 11.60 -27.57
C VAL A 478 -19.54 10.33 -28.35
N GLU A 479 -20.25 10.46 -29.48
CA GLU A 479 -20.80 9.30 -30.24
C GLU A 479 -19.71 8.35 -30.76
N THR A 480 -18.50 8.86 -31.00
CA THR A 480 -17.35 8.05 -31.41
C THR A 480 -16.61 7.35 -30.26
N ASP A 481 -17.05 7.54 -29.01
CA ASP A 481 -16.38 6.96 -27.84
C ASP A 481 -16.51 5.44 -27.81
N ALA A 482 -15.51 4.77 -27.21
CA ALA A 482 -15.53 3.32 -27.05
C ALA A 482 -16.71 2.86 -26.20
N ALA A 483 -17.12 3.64 -25.19
CA ALA A 483 -18.28 3.35 -24.36
C ALA A 483 -19.57 3.28 -25.17
N ILE A 484 -19.76 4.15 -26.18
CA ILE A 484 -20.93 4.09 -27.07
C ILE A 484 -20.86 2.87 -27.97
N ARG A 485 -19.69 2.59 -28.57
CA ARG A 485 -19.54 1.43 -29.48
C ARG A 485 -19.72 0.09 -28.79
N CYS A 486 -19.27 -0.04 -27.55
CA CYS A 486 -19.20 -1.31 -26.83
C CYS A 486 -20.35 -1.48 -25.82
N GLY A 487 -20.87 -0.38 -25.25
CA GLY A 487 -21.92 -0.40 -24.23
C GLY A 487 -23.33 -0.15 -24.77
N CYS A 488 -23.49 0.39 -25.98
CA CYS A 488 -24.82 0.72 -26.52
C CYS A 488 -25.31 -0.27 -27.60
N GLY A 489 -26.57 -0.67 -27.48
CA GLY A 489 -27.32 -1.46 -28.47
C GLY A 489 -27.89 -0.59 -29.59
N ALA A 490 -29.23 -0.55 -29.71
CA ALA A 490 -29.93 0.13 -30.80
C ALA A 490 -29.78 1.67 -30.81
N VAL A 491 -29.59 2.30 -29.65
CA VAL A 491 -29.47 3.77 -29.53
C VAL A 491 -28.00 4.13 -29.33
N ARG A 492 -27.38 4.76 -30.32
CA ARG A 492 -25.93 5.09 -30.32
C ARG A 492 -25.60 6.55 -30.61
N THR A 493 -26.62 7.39 -30.81
CA THR A 493 -26.45 8.81 -31.12
C THR A 493 -27.24 9.66 -30.13
N ASN A 494 -26.79 10.90 -29.91
CA ASN A 494 -27.49 11.83 -29.02
C ASN A 494 -28.90 12.13 -29.54
N ALA A 495 -29.04 12.36 -30.84
CA ALA A 495 -30.34 12.54 -31.49
C ALA A 495 -31.22 11.29 -31.36
N GLY A 496 -30.65 10.08 -31.52
CA GLY A 496 -31.36 8.83 -31.30
C GLY A 496 -31.91 8.70 -29.88
N LEU A 497 -31.10 9.05 -28.87
CA LEU A 497 -31.51 9.04 -27.47
C LEU A 497 -32.62 10.06 -27.21
N LEU A 498 -32.49 11.29 -27.69
CA LEU A 498 -33.51 12.33 -27.54
C LEU A 498 -34.85 11.93 -28.19
N ARG A 499 -34.83 11.35 -29.40
CA ARG A 499 -36.05 10.83 -30.04
C ARG A 499 -36.70 9.72 -29.20
N ARG A 500 -35.89 8.82 -28.64
CA ARG A 500 -36.39 7.73 -27.79
C ARG A 500 -37.00 8.25 -26.48
N VAL A 501 -36.37 9.25 -25.86
CA VAL A 501 -36.89 9.92 -24.66
C VAL A 501 -38.21 10.62 -24.97
N ARG A 502 -38.28 11.42 -26.06
CA ARG A 502 -39.52 12.09 -26.48
C ARG A 502 -40.65 11.09 -26.76
N ALA A 503 -40.35 9.99 -27.44
CA ALA A 503 -41.35 8.94 -27.70
C ALA A 503 -41.85 8.26 -26.41
N ALA A 504 -40.97 8.07 -25.42
CA ALA A 504 -41.34 7.44 -24.14
C ALA A 504 -42.03 8.42 -23.18
N ARG A 505 -41.76 9.73 -23.31
CA ARG A 505 -42.29 10.79 -22.44
C ARG A 505 -42.68 12.01 -23.28
N PRO A 506 -43.82 11.95 -24.01
CA PRO A 506 -44.23 13.00 -24.94
C PRO A 506 -44.38 14.38 -24.27
N ASP A 507 -44.93 14.41 -23.06
CA ASP A 507 -45.27 15.65 -22.35
C ASP A 507 -44.14 16.21 -21.48
N ALA A 508 -43.02 15.49 -21.33
CA ALA A 508 -41.92 15.92 -20.47
C ALA A 508 -41.13 17.07 -21.09
N PHE A 509 -40.62 17.99 -20.26
CA PHE A 509 -39.68 19.02 -20.69
C PHE A 509 -38.26 18.44 -20.73
N ILE A 510 -37.66 18.38 -21.92
CA ILE A 510 -36.35 17.74 -22.13
C ILE A 510 -35.24 18.79 -22.10
N VAL A 511 -34.38 18.68 -21.10
CA VAL A 511 -33.13 19.44 -21.00
C VAL A 511 -32.01 18.58 -21.57
N TRP A 512 -31.36 19.03 -22.65
CA TRP A 512 -30.16 18.39 -23.18
C TRP A 512 -28.92 19.17 -22.76
N LYS A 513 -27.98 18.51 -22.07
CA LYS A 513 -26.68 19.10 -21.74
C LYS A 513 -25.61 18.48 -22.63
N PRO A 514 -25.01 19.21 -23.58
CA PRO A 514 -23.95 18.66 -24.43
C PRO A 514 -22.76 18.17 -23.61
N HIS A 515 -22.01 17.21 -24.16
CA HIS A 515 -20.80 16.72 -23.50
C HIS A 515 -19.77 17.84 -23.32
N PRO A 516 -19.04 17.91 -22.19
CA PRO A 516 -18.03 18.96 -21.95
C PRO A 516 -16.99 19.13 -23.07
N ASP A 517 -16.44 18.03 -23.62
CA ASP A 517 -15.54 18.08 -24.78
C ASP A 517 -16.15 18.76 -26.02
N VAL A 518 -17.48 18.69 -26.21
CA VAL A 518 -18.17 19.38 -27.30
C VAL A 518 -18.28 20.87 -27.01
N LEU A 519 -18.62 21.24 -25.77
CA LEU A 519 -18.68 22.64 -25.31
C LEU A 519 -17.31 23.33 -25.41
N ALA A 520 -16.23 22.60 -25.12
CA ALA A 520 -14.86 23.08 -25.26
C ALA A 520 -14.36 23.13 -26.72
N GLY A 521 -15.18 22.74 -27.71
CA GLY A 521 -14.80 22.73 -29.13
C GLY A 521 -13.86 21.59 -29.53
N ASN A 522 -13.56 20.65 -28.62
CA ASN A 522 -12.65 19.53 -28.86
C ASN A 522 -13.30 18.38 -29.65
N ARG A 523 -14.64 18.39 -29.81
CA ARG A 523 -15.44 17.41 -30.56
C ARG A 523 -16.55 18.12 -31.34
N ALA A 524 -17.00 17.50 -32.43
CA ALA A 524 -18.11 18.02 -33.23
C ALA A 524 -19.41 18.07 -32.42
N GLY A 525 -20.17 19.15 -32.58
CA GLY A 525 -21.52 19.30 -32.01
C GLY A 525 -22.57 18.45 -32.71
N ASN A 526 -23.77 18.37 -32.14
CA ASN A 526 -24.90 17.64 -32.72
C ASN A 526 -26.08 18.61 -32.99
N ALA A 527 -26.16 19.12 -34.22
CA ALA A 527 -27.18 20.08 -34.64
C ALA A 527 -28.60 19.51 -34.61
N GLU A 528 -28.75 18.19 -34.73
CA GLU A 528 -30.06 17.54 -34.65
C GLU A 528 -30.53 17.42 -33.21
N ALA A 529 -29.63 17.09 -32.27
CA ALA A 529 -29.93 17.04 -30.84
C ALA A 529 -30.45 18.39 -30.32
N VAL A 530 -29.87 19.51 -30.78
CA VAL A 530 -30.34 20.87 -30.45
C VAL A 530 -31.82 21.07 -30.78
N LYS A 531 -32.31 20.50 -31.87
CA LYS A 531 -33.70 20.67 -32.34
C LYS A 531 -34.70 19.78 -31.60
N LEU A 532 -34.23 18.74 -30.91
CA LEU A 532 -35.08 17.72 -30.28
C LEU A 532 -35.31 17.97 -28.77
N ALA A 533 -34.51 18.84 -28.16
CA ALA A 533 -34.64 19.24 -26.76
C ALA A 533 -35.51 20.49 -26.62
N ASP A 534 -36.21 20.65 -25.50
CA ASP A 534 -36.91 21.89 -25.16
C ASP A 534 -35.93 22.97 -24.66
N HIS A 535 -34.82 22.56 -24.03
CA HIS A 535 -33.74 23.45 -23.58
C HIS A 535 -32.36 22.81 -23.80
N VAL A 536 -31.39 23.60 -24.25
CA VAL A 536 -29.99 23.17 -24.37
C VAL A 536 -29.17 23.88 -23.31
N GLU A 537 -28.68 23.11 -22.33
CA GLU A 537 -27.95 23.66 -21.18
C GLU A 537 -26.44 23.68 -21.41
N THR A 538 -25.88 24.88 -21.61
CA THR A 538 -24.46 25.09 -21.91
C THR A 538 -23.70 25.86 -20.83
N ARG A 539 -24.38 26.43 -19.84
CA ARG A 539 -23.83 27.34 -18.83
C ARG A 539 -23.58 26.64 -17.49
N TYR A 540 -24.57 25.92 -16.97
CA TYR A 540 -24.53 25.35 -15.62
C TYR A 540 -23.97 23.93 -15.61
N GLY A 541 -23.39 23.54 -14.48
CA GLY A 541 -22.82 22.22 -14.28
C GLY A 541 -23.86 21.10 -14.32
N ILE A 542 -23.37 19.88 -14.54
CA ILE A 542 -24.24 18.69 -14.59
C ILE A 542 -24.99 18.47 -13.26
N SER A 543 -24.38 18.83 -12.13
CA SER A 543 -24.99 18.74 -10.80
C SER A 543 -26.20 19.68 -10.65
N ALA A 544 -26.11 20.90 -11.17
CA ALA A 544 -27.22 21.84 -11.22
C ALA A 544 -28.39 21.27 -12.05
N CYS A 545 -28.06 20.70 -13.21
CA CYS A 545 -29.04 20.08 -14.09
C CYS A 545 -29.76 18.92 -13.40
N ILE A 546 -29.02 18.05 -12.68
CA ILE A 546 -29.59 16.93 -11.93
C ILE A 546 -30.56 17.43 -10.85
N ARG A 547 -30.21 18.51 -10.12
CA ARG A 547 -31.09 19.10 -9.09
C ARG A 547 -32.37 19.72 -9.66
N ALA A 548 -32.34 20.16 -10.92
CA ALA A 548 -33.47 20.79 -11.59
C ALA A 548 -34.41 19.80 -12.30
N CYS A 549 -34.15 18.48 -12.20
CA CYS A 549 -34.93 17.43 -12.86
C CYS A 549 -35.72 16.58 -11.88
N ASP A 550 -36.77 15.91 -12.40
CA ASP A 550 -37.72 15.08 -11.62
C ASP A 550 -37.37 13.59 -11.59
#